data_AF-A0A7W2JV52-F1
#
_entry.id   AF-A0A7W2JV52-F1
#
_cell.length_a   1.000
_cell.length_b   1.000
_cell.length_c   1.000
_cell.angle_alpha   90.00
_cell.angle_beta   90.00
_cell.angle_gamma   90.00
#
_symmetry.space_group_name_H-M   'P 1'
#
loop_
_entity.id
_entity.type
_entity.pdbx_description
1 polymer ?
#
loop_
_entity_poly.entity_id
_entity_poly.type
_entity_poly.pdbx_seq_one_letter_code
_entity_poly.pdbx_strand_id
1 'polypeptide(L)'
;MNAKHTASHWPLYLITVSSLVPVFLLACWVPTLSQEQALVLDRLLDQHLLGQVGVWSSNFALMSKAVANYVAIAAPLCSIGLALLVCRHHLRPLELLPVLSLRRQLFFHVGWVVVVGVLLAQNYFGYTDFAHHRAKFRWVGNHPGLYPFFASMMLLALEFAFVFSYVVLVHYPLLRLAYRRKASQD
;
A
#
# COMPACT_ATOMS: atom_id res chain seq x y z
N MET A 1 -0.95 -19.36 36.15
CA MET A 1 -1.68 -18.18 35.62
C MET A 1 -1.13 -17.88 34.24
N ASN A 2 -1.87 -18.23 33.18
CA ASN A 2 -1.47 -17.99 31.79
C ASN A 2 -1.79 -16.53 31.45
N ALA A 3 -0.81 -15.64 31.51
CA ALA A 3 -0.94 -14.31 30.96
C ALA A 3 -1.08 -14.47 29.44
N LYS A 4 -2.32 -14.48 28.94
CA LYS A 4 -2.58 -14.22 27.53
C LYS A 4 -1.97 -12.85 27.24
N HIS A 5 -0.80 -12.82 26.63
CA HIS A 5 -0.29 -11.63 25.96
C HIS A 5 -1.32 -11.28 24.89
N THR A 6 -2.30 -10.44 25.24
CA THR A 6 -3.13 -9.74 24.27
C THR A 6 -2.19 -8.80 23.54
N ALA A 7 -1.72 -9.23 22.37
CA ALA A 7 -0.94 -8.39 21.49
C ALA A 7 -1.77 -7.11 21.23
N SER A 8 -1.29 -5.97 21.72
CA SER A 8 -1.96 -4.70 21.52
C SER A 8 -1.97 -4.38 20.04
N HIS A 9 -3.15 -4.22 19.45
CA HIS A 9 -3.32 -3.85 18.05
C HIS A 9 -3.07 -2.36 17.79
N TRP A 10 -2.95 -1.56 18.85
CA TRP A 10 -2.73 -0.12 18.80
C TRP A 10 -1.59 0.32 17.88
N PRO A 11 -0.39 -0.33 17.87
CA PRO A 11 0.70 0.07 16.98
C PRO A 11 0.37 -0.09 15.49
N LEU A 12 -0.44 -1.10 15.13
CA LEU A 12 -0.90 -1.27 13.74
C LEU A 12 -1.83 -0.12 13.34
N TYR A 13 -2.83 0.17 14.19
CA TYR A 13 -3.74 1.28 13.96
C TYR A 13 -3.02 2.62 13.87
N LEU A 14 -2.00 2.83 14.71
CA LEU A 14 -1.19 4.04 14.65
C LEU A 14 -0.49 4.22 13.32
N ILE A 15 0.21 3.19 12.81
CA ILE A 15 0.91 3.28 11.52
C ILE A 15 -0.10 3.54 10.41
N THR A 16 -1.20 2.78 10.38
CA THR A 16 -2.23 2.92 9.35
C THR A 16 -2.91 4.29 9.39
N VAL A 17 -3.33 4.79 10.56
CA VAL A 17 -4.01 6.09 10.64
C VAL A 17 -3.04 7.23 10.35
N SER A 18 -1.81 7.15 10.86
CA SER A 18 -0.80 8.18 10.63
C SER A 18 -0.33 8.25 9.18
N SER A 19 -0.36 7.16 8.41
CA SER A 19 -0.07 7.18 6.97
C SER A 19 -1.20 7.81 6.14
N LEU A 20 -2.44 7.81 6.64
CA LEU A 20 -3.56 8.46 5.93
C LEU A 20 -3.56 9.99 6.09
N VAL A 21 -3.15 10.51 7.25
CA VAL A 21 -3.23 11.95 7.55
C VAL A 21 -2.53 12.82 6.49
N PRO A 22 -1.31 12.51 6.01
CA PRO A 22 -0.66 13.33 5.00
C PRO A 22 -1.39 13.40 3.66
N VAL A 23 -2.19 12.39 3.29
CA VAL A 23 -3.03 12.44 2.07
C VAL A 23 -3.99 13.64 2.15
N PHE A 24 -4.66 13.80 3.28
CA PHE A 24 -5.60 14.89 3.50
C PHE A 24 -4.89 16.24 3.69
N LEU A 25 -3.74 16.25 4.38
CA LEU A 25 -2.95 17.47 4.53
C LEU A 25 -2.48 17.99 3.17
N LEU A 26 -1.97 17.12 2.29
CA LEU A 26 -1.57 17.50 0.93
C LEU A 26 -2.76 17.98 0.10
N ALA A 27 -3.90 17.27 0.18
CA ALA A 27 -5.10 17.66 -0.55
C ALA A 27 -5.64 19.05 -0.13
N CYS A 28 -5.50 19.42 1.13
CA CYS A 28 -5.91 20.75 1.62
C CYS A 28 -4.84 21.83 1.40
N TRP A 29 -3.56 21.49 1.53
CA TRP A 29 -2.45 22.45 1.49
C TRP A 29 -2.05 22.82 0.07
N VAL A 30 -1.91 21.85 -0.85
CA VAL A 30 -1.42 22.10 -2.21
C VAL A 30 -2.25 23.15 -2.97
N PRO A 31 -3.60 23.16 -2.89
CA PRO A 31 -4.41 24.20 -3.54
C PRO A 31 -4.19 25.62 -2.99
N THR A 32 -3.58 25.77 -1.81
CA THR A 32 -3.33 27.07 -1.17
C THR A 32 -1.97 27.68 -1.53
N LEU A 33 -1.14 26.95 -2.28
CA LEU A 33 0.18 27.42 -2.69
C LEU A 33 0.10 28.60 -3.66
N SER A 34 1.06 29.51 -3.54
CA SER A 34 1.25 30.54 -4.58
C SER A 34 1.71 29.91 -5.89
N GLN A 35 1.58 30.64 -7.01
CA GLN A 35 2.00 30.14 -8.31
C GLN A 35 3.48 29.74 -8.36
N GLU A 36 4.36 30.52 -7.73
CA GLU A 36 5.79 30.21 -7.65
C GLU A 36 6.05 28.93 -6.85
N GLN A 37 5.41 28.78 -5.69
CA GLN A 37 5.52 27.58 -4.86
C GLN A 37 4.98 26.34 -5.57
N ALA A 38 3.85 26.49 -6.27
CA ALA A 38 3.25 25.42 -7.06
C ALA A 38 4.19 24.93 -8.16
N LEU A 39 4.87 25.85 -8.88
CA LEU A 39 5.85 25.50 -9.90
C LEU A 39 7.08 24.80 -9.31
N VAL A 40 7.57 25.24 -8.15
CA VAL A 40 8.69 24.59 -7.46
C VAL A 40 8.32 23.17 -7.05
N LEU A 41 7.13 22.99 -6.46
CA LEU A 41 6.64 21.66 -6.09
C LEU A 41 6.50 20.76 -7.32
N ASP A 42 5.89 21.24 -8.40
CA ASP A 42 5.69 20.45 -9.61
C ASP A 42 7.01 19.94 -10.20
N ARG A 43 8.03 20.82 -10.26
CA ARG A 43 9.39 20.44 -10.67
C ARG A 43 10.04 19.45 -9.73
N LEU A 44 9.86 19.61 -8.42
CA LEU A 44 10.39 18.67 -7.43
C LEU A 44 9.79 17.28 -7.65
N LEU A 45 8.47 17.19 -7.86
CA LEU A 45 7.78 15.93 -8.11
C LEU A 45 8.30 15.25 -9.39
N ASP A 46 8.54 16.01 -10.46
CA ASP A 46 9.03 15.45 -11.74
C ASP A 46 10.51 15.07 -11.74
N GLN A 47 11.36 15.84 -11.05
CA GLN A 47 12.80 15.66 -11.12
C GLN A 47 13.33 14.71 -10.05
N HIS A 48 12.70 14.67 -8.88
CA HIS A 48 13.22 13.96 -7.72
C HIS A 48 12.31 12.83 -7.23
N LEU A 49 11.05 12.78 -7.68
CA LEU A 49 10.11 11.71 -7.36
C LEU A 49 9.66 11.00 -8.64
N LEU A 50 8.47 10.39 -8.62
CA LEU A 50 7.97 9.56 -9.71
C LEU A 50 7.26 10.40 -10.80
N GLY A 51 7.17 11.73 -10.64
CA GLY A 51 6.44 12.59 -11.56
C GLY A 51 4.95 12.24 -11.60
N GLN A 52 4.40 12.05 -12.80
CA GLN A 52 3.00 11.69 -12.99
C GLN A 52 2.80 10.17 -12.95
N VAL A 53 2.35 9.67 -11.80
CA VAL A 53 2.07 8.24 -11.57
C VAL A 53 0.73 8.01 -10.91
N GLY A 54 0.24 6.77 -11.03
CA GLY A 54 -0.92 6.32 -10.30
C GLY A 54 -2.21 6.96 -10.76
N VAL A 55 -3.16 6.98 -9.84
CA VAL A 55 -4.44 7.61 -10.07
C VAL A 55 -4.31 9.11 -9.81
N TRP A 56 -4.63 9.91 -10.82
CA TRP A 56 -4.57 11.37 -10.74
C TRP A 56 -5.76 12.02 -11.46
N SER A 57 -5.87 13.34 -11.41
CA SER A 57 -6.91 14.09 -12.11
C SER A 57 -6.36 15.37 -12.72
N SER A 58 -6.61 15.57 -14.01
CA SER A 58 -6.23 16.81 -14.70
C SER A 58 -6.93 18.07 -14.14
N ASN A 59 -8.10 17.93 -13.50
CA ASN A 59 -8.84 19.06 -12.92
C ASN A 59 -8.14 19.68 -11.70
N PHE A 60 -7.28 18.91 -11.04
CA PHE A 60 -6.47 19.34 -9.89
C PHE A 60 -5.10 18.65 -9.96
N ALA A 61 -4.40 18.90 -11.08
CA ALA A 61 -3.20 18.19 -11.50
C ALA A 61 -2.11 18.15 -10.42
N LEU A 62 -1.69 19.30 -9.89
CA LEU A 62 -0.61 19.37 -8.91
C LEU A 62 -0.95 18.67 -7.59
N MET A 63 -2.17 18.90 -7.09
CA MET A 63 -2.68 18.27 -5.86
C MET A 63 -2.70 16.75 -5.99
N SER A 64 -3.30 16.24 -7.06
CA SER A 64 -3.39 14.79 -7.29
C SER A 64 -2.02 14.15 -7.54
N LYS A 65 -1.13 14.83 -8.27
CA LYS A 65 0.25 14.39 -8.47
C LYS A 65 1.04 14.31 -7.16
N ALA A 66 0.93 15.33 -6.30
CA ALA A 66 1.60 15.33 -4.99
C ALA A 66 1.11 14.18 -4.10
N VAL A 67 -0.21 13.98 -4.05
CA VAL A 67 -0.81 12.88 -3.29
C VAL A 67 -0.42 11.52 -3.87
N ALA A 68 -0.44 11.34 -5.18
CA ALA A 68 -0.07 10.06 -5.80
C ALA A 68 1.39 9.68 -5.52
N ASN A 69 2.31 10.65 -5.58
CA ASN A 69 3.71 10.43 -5.19
C ASN A 69 3.84 10.08 -3.71
N TYR A 70 3.11 10.76 -2.84
CA TYR A 70 3.06 10.40 -1.43
C TYR A 70 2.60 8.95 -1.23
N VAL A 71 1.50 8.54 -1.86
CA VAL A 71 0.98 7.17 -1.77
C VAL A 71 2.01 6.15 -2.24
N ALA A 72 2.67 6.41 -3.37
CA ALA A 72 3.67 5.50 -3.94
C ALA A 72 4.89 5.29 -3.01
N ILE A 73 5.26 6.30 -2.21
CA ILE A 73 6.39 6.24 -1.27
C ILE A 73 5.95 5.70 0.10
N ALA A 74 4.82 6.19 0.62
CA ALA A 74 4.32 5.83 1.94
C ALA A 74 3.91 4.35 2.01
N ALA A 75 3.24 3.83 0.98
CA ALA A 75 2.77 2.44 0.97
C ALA A 75 3.89 1.41 1.26
N PRO A 76 5.03 1.40 0.54
CA PRO A 76 6.10 0.45 0.83
C PRO A 76 6.73 0.71 2.19
N LEU A 77 6.97 1.97 2.59
CA LEU A 77 7.60 2.29 3.88
C LEU A 77 6.74 1.84 5.08
N CYS A 78 5.46 2.19 5.07
CA CYS A 78 4.51 1.81 6.11
C CYS A 78 4.30 0.29 6.13
N SER A 79 4.27 -0.36 4.96
CA SER A 79 4.13 -1.81 4.87
C SER A 79 5.26 -2.59 5.54
N ILE A 80 6.50 -2.07 5.54
CA ILE A 80 7.63 -2.70 6.24
C ILE A 80 7.36 -2.73 7.75
N GLY A 81 6.96 -1.59 8.33
CA GLY A 81 6.62 -1.50 9.74
C GLY A 81 5.43 -2.39 10.12
N LEU A 82 4.38 -2.37 9.30
CA LEU A 82 3.20 -3.23 9.48
C LEU A 82 3.57 -4.71 9.40
N ALA A 83 4.37 -5.13 8.41
CA ALA A 83 4.80 -6.50 8.23
C ALA A 83 5.61 -7.00 9.45
N LEU A 84 6.52 -6.18 9.96
CA LEU A 84 7.31 -6.50 11.16
C LEU A 84 6.40 -6.72 12.38
N LEU A 85 5.43 -5.84 12.60
CA LEU A 85 4.49 -5.96 13.72
C LEU A 85 3.57 -7.18 13.57
N VAL A 86 3.03 -7.41 12.38
CA VAL A 86 2.17 -8.57 12.07
C VAL A 86 2.92 -9.87 12.32
N CYS A 87 4.13 -10.01 11.77
CA CYS A 87 4.94 -11.22 11.95
C CYS A 87 5.41 -11.43 13.38
N ARG A 88 5.68 -10.36 14.14
CA ARG A 88 6.17 -10.46 15.52
C ARG A 88 5.07 -10.78 16.54
N HIS A 89 3.86 -10.26 16.34
CA HIS A 89 2.84 -10.25 17.39
C HIS A 89 1.52 -10.93 17.03
N HIS A 90 1.22 -11.11 15.74
CA HIS A 90 -0.11 -11.54 15.31
C HIS A 90 -0.12 -12.86 14.53
N LEU A 91 1.01 -13.24 13.92
CA LEU A 91 1.14 -14.55 13.29
C LEU A 91 1.52 -15.61 14.34
N ARG A 92 0.54 -16.45 14.69
CA ARG A 92 0.81 -17.68 15.45
C ARG A 92 1.50 -18.71 14.54
N PRO A 93 2.40 -19.54 15.09
CA PRO A 93 3.16 -20.49 14.29
C PRO A 93 2.20 -21.50 13.65
N LEU A 94 2.24 -21.57 12.31
CA LEU A 94 1.89 -22.66 11.37
C LEU A 94 0.60 -23.49 11.51
N GLU A 95 -0.04 -23.55 12.67
CA GLU A 95 -1.19 -24.42 12.99
C GLU A 95 -2.50 -23.96 12.33
N LEU A 96 -2.58 -22.70 11.87
CA LEU A 96 -3.80 -22.12 11.31
C LEU A 96 -3.87 -22.15 9.78
N LEU A 97 -2.76 -22.40 9.08
CA LEU A 97 -2.79 -22.43 7.62
C LEU A 97 -3.13 -23.84 7.14
N PRO A 98 -4.26 -24.02 6.43
CA PRO A 98 -4.57 -25.32 5.85
C PRO A 98 -3.41 -25.74 4.95
N VAL A 99 -3.00 -27.01 5.09
CA VAL A 99 -1.99 -27.60 4.20
C VAL A 99 -2.64 -27.75 2.82
N LEU A 100 -2.49 -26.71 2.01
CA LEU A 100 -2.90 -26.74 0.62
C LEU A 100 -2.01 -27.71 -0.15
N SER A 101 -2.59 -28.41 -1.13
CA SER A 101 -1.79 -29.18 -2.08
C SER A 101 -0.87 -28.26 -2.88
N LEU A 102 0.30 -28.77 -3.31
CA LEU A 102 1.30 -27.99 -4.03
C LEU A 102 0.71 -27.23 -5.24
N ARG A 103 -0.21 -27.88 -5.98
CA ARG A 103 -0.90 -27.28 -7.13
C ARG A 103 -1.75 -26.08 -6.73
N ARG A 104 -2.53 -26.18 -5.64
CA ARG A 104 -3.36 -25.07 -5.14
C ARG A 104 -2.51 -23.93 -4.61
N GLN A 105 -1.40 -24.25 -3.96
CA GLN A 105 -0.45 -23.23 -3.48
C GLN A 105 0.22 -22.49 -4.64
N LEU A 106 0.66 -23.19 -5.69
CA LEU A 106 1.24 -22.56 -6.88
C LEU A 106 0.22 -21.66 -7.58
N PHE A 107 -1.01 -22.14 -7.79
CA PHE A 107 -2.09 -21.35 -8.39
C PHE A 107 -2.37 -20.08 -7.60
N PHE A 108 -2.43 -20.19 -6.26
CA PHE A 108 -2.61 -19.05 -5.37
C PHE A 108 -1.47 -18.03 -5.49
N HIS A 109 -0.21 -18.47 -5.48
CA HIS A 109 0.94 -17.57 -5.61
C HIS A 109 0.98 -16.88 -6.98
N VAL A 110 0.72 -17.61 -8.08
CA VAL A 110 0.68 -17.01 -9.42
C VAL A 110 -0.45 -15.99 -9.51
N GLY A 111 -1.66 -16.33 -9.05
CA GLY A 111 -2.78 -15.39 -9.02
C GLY A 111 -2.48 -14.15 -8.19
N TRP A 112 -1.85 -14.33 -7.02
CA TRP A 112 -1.46 -13.22 -6.16
C TRP A 112 -0.42 -12.31 -6.82
N VAL A 113 0.62 -12.87 -7.44
CA VAL A 113 1.64 -12.11 -8.18
C VAL A 113 1.01 -11.31 -9.32
N VAL A 114 0.03 -11.87 -10.04
CA VAL A 114 -0.71 -11.14 -11.07
C VAL A 114 -1.48 -9.96 -10.48
N VAL A 115 -2.22 -10.16 -9.38
CA VAL A 115 -2.99 -9.09 -8.72
C VAL A 115 -2.07 -7.95 -8.25
N VAL A 116 -0.97 -8.29 -7.57
CA VAL A 116 0.01 -7.29 -7.10
C VAL A 116 0.70 -6.63 -8.28
N GLY A 117 1.04 -7.38 -9.33
CA GLY A 117 1.65 -6.84 -10.55
C GLY A 117 0.76 -5.80 -11.23
N VAL A 118 -0.55 -6.02 -11.29
CA VAL A 118 -1.50 -5.03 -11.80
C VAL A 118 -1.54 -3.77 -10.92
N LEU A 119 -1.58 -3.93 -9.59
CA LEU A 119 -1.56 -2.79 -8.67
C LEU A 119 -0.26 -1.96 -8.81
N LEU A 120 0.88 -2.64 -8.93
CA LEU A 120 2.18 -1.97 -9.14
C LEU A 120 2.25 -1.29 -10.49
N ALA A 121 1.83 -1.96 -11.55
CA ALA A 121 1.78 -1.38 -12.90
C ALA A 121 0.96 -0.09 -12.91
N GLN A 122 -0.22 -0.09 -12.28
CA GLN A 122 -1.08 1.08 -12.24
C GLN A 122 -0.53 2.22 -11.37
N ASN A 123 0.10 1.90 -10.23
CA ASN A 123 0.52 2.93 -9.26
C ASN A 123 1.94 3.46 -9.46
N TYR A 124 2.81 2.73 -10.15
CA TYR A 124 4.24 3.08 -10.28
C TYR A 124 4.71 3.22 -11.72
N PHE A 125 4.11 2.51 -12.68
CA PHE A 125 4.61 2.46 -14.07
C PHE A 125 3.67 3.12 -15.09
N GLY A 126 2.51 3.58 -14.65
CA GLY A 126 1.54 4.26 -15.48
C GLY A 126 0.77 5.30 -14.69
N TYR A 127 -0.10 6.01 -15.39
CA TYR A 127 -1.05 6.93 -14.79
C TYR A 127 -2.44 6.71 -15.36
N THR A 128 -3.45 6.94 -14.53
CA THR A 128 -4.85 6.92 -14.95
C THR A 128 -5.48 8.27 -14.61
N ASP A 129 -5.79 9.07 -15.63
CA ASP A 129 -6.51 10.32 -15.46
C ASP A 129 -8.00 10.05 -15.23
N PHE A 130 -8.47 10.37 -14.04
CA PHE A 130 -9.86 10.21 -13.66
C PHE A 130 -10.77 11.28 -14.28
N ALA A 131 -10.27 12.48 -14.61
CA ALA A 131 -11.09 13.53 -15.20
C ALA A 131 -11.61 13.15 -16.60
N HIS A 132 -10.78 12.46 -17.40
CA HIS A 132 -11.11 12.06 -18.77
C HIS A 132 -11.62 10.62 -18.90
N HIS A 133 -11.85 9.93 -17.78
CA HIS A 133 -12.28 8.53 -17.79
C HIS A 133 -13.77 8.39 -18.18
N ARG A 134 -14.11 7.44 -19.06
CA ARG A 134 -15.45 7.28 -19.67
C ARG A 134 -16.58 6.82 -18.72
N ALA A 135 -16.31 6.55 -17.44
CA ALA A 135 -17.26 5.81 -16.59
C ALA A 135 -17.33 6.32 -15.12
N LYS A 136 -17.20 5.38 -14.16
CA LYS A 136 -17.54 5.52 -12.73
C LYS A 136 -16.55 6.37 -11.92
N PHE A 137 -15.27 6.35 -12.29
CA PHE A 137 -14.21 7.07 -11.56
C PHE A 137 -14.12 8.56 -11.90
N ARG A 138 -14.87 9.01 -12.91
CA ARG A 138 -14.95 10.42 -13.28
C ARG A 138 -15.47 11.31 -12.15
N TRP A 139 -16.36 10.78 -11.31
CA TRP A 139 -16.85 11.53 -10.16
C TRP A 139 -15.75 11.85 -9.15
N VAL A 140 -14.83 10.91 -8.91
CA VAL A 140 -13.63 11.13 -8.08
C VAL A 140 -12.69 12.15 -8.73
N GLY A 141 -12.48 12.06 -10.05
CA GLY A 141 -11.67 13.02 -10.81
C GLY A 141 -12.25 14.43 -10.89
N ASN A 142 -13.55 14.60 -10.69
CA ASN A 142 -14.23 15.90 -10.75
C ASN A 142 -14.41 16.56 -9.38
N HIS A 143 -14.25 15.81 -8.29
CA HIS A 143 -14.42 16.33 -6.94
C HIS A 143 -13.11 16.26 -6.13
N PRO A 144 -12.44 17.40 -5.90
CA PRO A 144 -11.17 17.43 -5.16
C PRO A 144 -11.33 16.93 -3.72
N GLY A 145 -12.52 17.02 -3.12
CA GLY A 145 -12.81 16.47 -1.79
C GLY A 145 -12.97 14.95 -1.76
N LEU A 146 -13.39 14.29 -2.85
CA LEU A 146 -13.52 12.83 -2.92
C LEU A 146 -12.19 12.14 -3.25
N TYR A 147 -11.34 12.81 -4.00
CA TYR A 147 -10.02 12.31 -4.38
C TYR A 147 -9.15 11.82 -3.21
N PRO A 148 -8.95 12.57 -2.10
CA PRO A 148 -8.11 12.10 -0.98
C PRO A 148 -8.67 10.85 -0.30
N PHE A 149 -9.98 10.64 -0.26
CA PHE A 149 -10.56 9.38 0.22
C PHE A 149 -10.21 8.22 -0.68
N PHE A 150 -10.32 8.40 -2.00
CA PHE A 150 -9.92 7.37 -2.96
C PHE A 150 -8.43 7.07 -2.88
N ALA A 151 -7.58 8.11 -2.82
CA ALA A 151 -6.14 7.96 -2.67
C ALA A 151 -5.76 7.24 -1.37
N SER A 152 -6.47 7.54 -0.26
CA SER A 152 -6.30 6.84 1.01
C SER A 152 -6.66 5.35 0.90
N MET A 153 -7.75 5.00 0.21
CA MET A 153 -8.09 3.60 -0.04
C MET A 153 -7.02 2.90 -0.88
N MET A 154 -6.42 3.59 -1.86
CA MET A 154 -5.33 3.05 -2.66
C MET A 154 -4.06 2.83 -1.83
N LEU A 155 -3.71 3.78 -0.94
CA LEU A 155 -2.62 3.63 0.02
C LEU A 155 -2.81 2.39 0.88
N LEU A 156 -3.97 2.22 1.51
CA LEU A 156 -4.29 1.03 2.30
C LEU A 156 -4.20 -0.25 1.47
N ALA A 157 -4.77 -0.25 0.27
CA ALA A 157 -4.72 -1.41 -0.62
C ALA A 157 -3.28 -1.82 -0.94
N LEU A 158 -2.39 -0.86 -1.22
CA LEU A 158 -0.98 -1.11 -1.46
C LEU A 158 -0.24 -1.56 -0.18
N GLU A 159 -0.47 -0.91 0.96
CA GLU A 159 0.11 -1.31 2.25
C GLU A 159 -0.23 -2.78 2.57
N PHE A 160 -1.51 -3.15 2.49
CA PHE A 160 -1.96 -4.53 2.74
C PHE A 160 -1.45 -5.50 1.67
N ALA A 161 -1.40 -5.09 0.40
CA ALA A 161 -0.85 -5.92 -0.66
C ALA A 161 0.63 -6.23 -0.40
N PHE A 162 1.44 -5.25 0.02
CA PHE A 162 2.84 -5.46 0.38
C PHE A 162 3.02 -6.33 1.61
N VAL A 163 2.27 -6.05 2.70
CA VAL A 163 2.31 -6.88 3.93
C VAL A 163 1.94 -8.32 3.61
N PHE A 164 0.84 -8.53 2.90
CA PHE A 164 0.37 -9.87 2.56
C PHE A 164 1.35 -10.58 1.63
N SER A 165 1.92 -9.87 0.65
CA SER A 165 2.97 -10.42 -0.23
C SER A 165 4.18 -10.89 0.57
N TYR A 166 4.68 -10.07 1.50
CA TYR A 166 5.79 -10.46 2.36
C TYR A 166 5.44 -11.69 3.21
N VAL A 167 4.27 -11.67 3.86
CA VAL A 167 3.82 -12.77 4.72
C VAL A 167 3.72 -14.08 3.95
N VAL A 168 3.06 -14.06 2.79
CA VAL A 168 2.76 -15.25 1.98
C VAL A 168 3.97 -15.77 1.20
N LEU A 169 4.77 -14.88 0.62
CA LEU A 169 5.85 -15.25 -0.30
C LEU A 169 7.20 -15.39 0.40
N VAL A 170 7.39 -14.74 1.56
CA VAL A 170 8.68 -14.72 2.26
C VAL A 170 8.56 -15.35 3.64
N HIS A 171 7.75 -14.77 4.53
CA HIS A 171 7.72 -15.15 5.94
C HIS A 171 7.27 -16.61 6.16
N TYR A 172 6.11 -17.00 5.62
CA TYR A 172 5.60 -18.36 5.78
C TYR A 172 6.49 -19.44 5.15
N PRO A 173 6.99 -19.27 3.90
CA PRO A 173 7.92 -20.23 3.31
C PRO A 173 9.18 -20.41 4.15
N LEU A 174 9.79 -19.33 4.65
CA LEU A 174 10.98 -19.40 5.50
C LEU A 174 10.69 -20.13 6.82
N LEU A 175 9.54 -19.85 7.44
CA LEU A 175 9.14 -20.52 8.69
C LEU A 175 8.94 -22.03 8.48
N ARG A 176 8.31 -22.43 7.37
CA ARG A 176 8.14 -23.85 6.99
C ARG A 176 9.49 -24.55 6.79
N LEU A 177 10.43 -23.89 6.11
CA LEU A 177 11.78 -24.43 5.89
C LEU A 177 12.54 -24.60 7.21
N ALA A 178 12.46 -23.62 8.12
CA ALA A 178 13.08 -23.69 9.43
C ALA A 178 12.51 -24.85 10.27
N TYR A 179 11.19 -25.04 10.27
CA TYR A 179 10.53 -26.12 11.01
C TYR A 179 10.92 -27.51 10.47
N ARG A 180 10.95 -27.68 9.14
CA ARG A 180 11.39 -28.94 8.51
C ARG A 180 12.84 -29.30 8.84
N ARG A 181 13.74 -28.31 8.86
CA ARG A 181 15.15 -28.53 9.25
C ARG A 181 15.27 -28.99 10.71
N LYS A 182 14.51 -28.37 11.62
CA LYS A 182 14.49 -28.77 13.03
C LYS A 182 13.99 -30.21 13.21
N ALA A 183 12.88 -30.57 12.56
CA ALA A 183 12.32 -31.92 12.60
C ALA A 183 13.19 -33.01 11.94
N SER A 184 14.22 -32.64 11.16
CA SER A 184 15.20 -33.58 10.60
C SER A 184 16.47 -33.76 11.45
N GLN A 185 16.63 -32.92 12.49
CA GLN A 185 17.75 -32.96 13.43
C GLN A 185 17.39 -33.64 14.76
N ASP A 186 16.09 -33.73 15.05
CA ASP A 186 15.49 -34.52 16.15
C ASP A 186 15.17 -35.94 15.65
#